data_AF-A0A1J5LHD0-F1
#
_entry.id   AF-A0A1J5LHD0-F1
#
_cell.length_a   1.000
_cell.length_b   1.000
_cell.length_c   1.000
_cell.angle_alpha   90.00
_cell.angle_beta   90.00
_cell.angle_gamma   90.00
#
_symmetry.space_group_name_H-M   'P 1'
#
loop_
_entity.id
_entity.type
_entity.pdbx_description
1 polymer ?
#
loop_
_entity_poly.entity_id
_entity_poly.type
_entity_poly.pdbx_seq_one_letter_code
_entity_poly.pdbx_strand_id
1 'polypeptide(L)'
;MNDEAGNQGVAFQIVHFAEVAVVSPVFYWQWGSVLAHLDQMRASWDAPTEFGDGVREVVGCIWEMNIVQFEVAAWATQLLGSTKSTSDGLTAYLQEHAE
;
A
#
# COMPACT_ATOMS: atom_id res chain seq x y z
N MET A 1 6.75 -23.09 -4.59
CA MET A 1 6.65 -23.11 -3.11
C MET A 1 5.29 -22.51 -2.79
N ASN A 2 4.35 -23.35 -2.36
CA ASN A 2 3.05 -22.93 -1.85
C ASN A 2 3.29 -22.20 -0.53
N ASP A 3 3.14 -20.89 -0.54
CA ASP A 3 3.05 -20.13 0.69
C ASP A 3 1.63 -20.27 1.24
N GLU A 4 1.44 -21.21 2.16
CA GLU A 4 0.22 -21.37 2.97
C GLU A 4 0.00 -20.18 3.94
N ALA A 5 0.89 -19.18 3.97
CA ALA A 5 0.75 -17.91 4.67
C ALA A 5 0.40 -16.74 3.72
N GLY A 6 -0.15 -17.05 2.53
CA GLY A 6 -0.51 -16.16 1.43
C GLY A 6 -0.81 -14.70 1.77
N ASN A 7 0.21 -13.86 1.71
CA ASN A 7 0.02 -12.46 1.34
C ASN A 7 -0.69 -12.45 -0.01
N GLN A 8 -1.81 -11.76 -0.10
CA GLN A 8 -2.29 -11.37 -1.42
C GLN A 8 -1.26 -10.35 -1.88
N GLY A 9 -0.52 -10.62 -2.95
CA GLY A 9 0.66 -9.84 -3.38
C GLY A 9 0.33 -8.42 -3.85
N VAL A 10 -0.60 -7.76 -3.18
CA VAL A 10 -1.13 -6.43 -3.43
C VAL A 10 -0.60 -5.52 -2.35
N ALA A 11 0.06 -4.48 -2.81
CA ALA A 11 0.50 -3.39 -1.99
C ALA A 11 0.24 -2.10 -2.75
N PHE A 12 0.06 -1.03 -2.00
CA PHE A 12 0.15 0.31 -2.55
C PHE A 12 1.25 1.07 -1.79
N GLN A 13 1.95 1.91 -2.55
CA GLN A 13 3.06 2.70 -2.05
C GLN A 13 2.73 4.16 -2.35
N ILE A 14 2.87 5.01 -1.34
CA ILE A 14 2.79 6.45 -1.54
C ILE A 14 4.23 6.95 -1.67
N VAL A 15 4.51 7.76 -2.68
CA VAL A 15 5.80 8.44 -2.83
C VAL A 15 5.56 9.92 -2.64
N HIS A 16 6.10 10.45 -1.54
CA HIS A 16 5.87 11.83 -1.14
C HIS A 16 7.19 12.60 -1.10
N PHE A 17 7.22 13.68 -1.86
CA PHE A 17 8.29 14.65 -1.91
C PHE A 17 8.09 15.70 -0.81
N ALA A 18 8.64 15.43 0.38
CA ALA A 18 8.60 16.37 1.50
C ALA A 18 9.72 17.42 1.39
N GLU A 19 9.76 18.38 2.31
CA GLU A 19 10.74 19.49 2.27
C GLU A 19 12.20 19.05 2.44
N VAL A 20 12.43 17.93 3.13
CA VAL A 20 13.79 17.48 3.51
C VAL A 20 14.16 16.11 2.96
N ALA A 21 13.20 15.35 2.42
CA ALA A 21 13.41 13.97 1.99
C ALA A 21 12.30 13.52 1.02
N VAL A 22 12.61 12.52 0.21
CA VAL A 22 11.60 11.65 -0.42
C VAL A 22 11.21 10.59 0.60
N VAL A 23 9.91 10.45 0.86
CA VAL A 23 9.35 9.54 1.83
C VAL A 23 8.49 8.52 1.10
N SER A 24 8.58 7.26 1.53
CA SER A 24 7.83 6.18 0.91
C SER A 24 7.27 5.17 1.92
N PRO A 25 6.06 5.42 2.46
CA PRO A 25 5.32 4.40 3.19
C PRO A 25 4.75 3.36 2.21
N VAL A 26 4.80 2.09 2.63
CA VAL A 26 4.28 0.95 1.87
C VAL A 26 3.23 0.22 2.70
N PHE A 27 2.09 -0.06 2.10
CA PHE A 27 0.98 -0.77 2.71
C PHE A 27 0.71 -2.03 1.90
N TYR A 28 0.47 -3.16 2.54
CA TYR A 28 0.21 -4.43 1.87
C TYR A 28 -0.91 -5.21 2.55
N TRP A 29 -1.63 -5.99 1.74
CA TRP A 29 -2.77 -6.79 2.19
C TRP A 29 -2.35 -8.22 2.55
N GLN A 30 -2.26 -8.48 3.85
CA GLN A 30 -1.97 -9.81 4.36
C GLN A 30 -3.23 -10.66 4.48
N TRP A 31 -3.17 -11.87 3.93
CA TRP A 31 -4.29 -12.82 3.86
C TRP A 31 -5.58 -12.24 3.24
N GLY A 32 -5.47 -11.15 2.49
CA GLY A 32 -6.58 -10.46 1.84
C GLY A 32 -7.39 -9.52 2.74
N SER A 33 -7.26 -9.57 4.05
CA SER A 33 -8.14 -8.80 4.95
C SER A 33 -7.42 -8.03 6.05
N VAL A 34 -6.12 -8.21 6.19
CA VAL A 34 -5.29 -7.50 7.17
C VAL A 34 -4.46 -6.46 6.43
N LEU A 35 -4.68 -5.17 6.71
CA LEU A 35 -3.79 -4.11 6.23
C LEU A 35 -2.56 -4.06 7.11
N ALA A 36 -1.42 -4.43 6.55
CA ALA A 36 -0.12 -4.30 7.20
C ALA A 36 0.66 -3.15 6.58
N HIS A 37 1.49 -2.51 7.39
CA HIS A 37 2.42 -1.47 6.95
C HIS A 37 3.84 -2.00 7.01
N LEU A 38 4.64 -1.63 6.02
CA LEU A 38 6.09 -1.60 6.19
C LEU A 38 6.45 -0.25 6.80
N ASP A 39 7.49 -0.29 7.62
CA ASP A 39 8.06 0.90 8.21
C ASP A 39 8.44 1.93 7.09
N GLN A 40 8.34 3.22 7.39
CA GLN A 40 8.48 4.29 6.41
C GLN A 40 9.93 4.39 5.91
N MET A 41 10.13 4.30 4.59
CA MET A 41 11.46 4.46 3.97
C MET A 41 11.70 5.91 3.56
N ARG A 42 12.96 6.39 3.66
CA ARG A 42 13.32 7.77 3.30
C ARG A 42 14.64 7.83 2.52
N ALA A 43 14.69 8.76 1.56
CA ALA A 43 15.90 9.15 0.85
C ALA A 43 16.11 10.67 0.98
N SER A 44 17.35 11.11 1.19
CA SER A 44 17.67 12.55 1.28
C SER A 44 17.39 13.25 -0.05
N TRP A 45 17.11 14.55 -0.02
CA TRP A 45 16.92 15.33 -1.25
C TRP A 45 18.19 15.42 -2.10
N ASP A 46 19.36 15.39 -1.45
CA ASP A 46 20.65 15.35 -2.14
C ASP A 46 20.93 13.99 -2.82
N ALA A 47 20.22 12.92 -2.41
CA ALA A 47 20.35 11.57 -2.92
C ALA A 47 18.98 10.85 -2.98
N PRO A 48 18.04 11.27 -3.85
CA PRO A 48 16.62 10.91 -3.78
C PRO A 48 16.31 9.46 -4.21
N THR A 49 17.34 8.67 -4.52
CA THR A 49 17.24 7.26 -4.90
C THR A 49 17.90 6.32 -3.89
N GLU A 50 18.58 6.86 -2.88
CA GLU A 50 19.27 6.09 -1.85
C GLU A 50 18.36 5.98 -0.61
N PHE A 51 17.47 4.99 -0.63
CA PHE A 51 16.57 4.75 0.49
C PHE A 51 17.24 3.95 1.59
N GLY A 52 17.09 4.41 2.84
CA GLY A 52 17.47 3.65 4.03
C GLY A 52 16.43 2.59 4.43
N ASP A 53 16.76 1.83 5.46
CA ASP A 53 15.83 0.88 6.08
C ASP A 53 14.60 1.63 6.64
N GLY A 54 13.42 1.02 6.53
CA GLY A 54 12.19 1.61 7.03
C GLY A 54 12.22 1.79 8.55
N VAL A 55 11.67 2.91 9.05
CA VAL A 55 11.46 3.13 10.49
C VAL A 55 10.00 3.42 10.83
N ARG A 56 9.54 2.98 12.03
CA ARG A 56 8.21 3.29 12.55
C ARG A 56 8.12 4.78 12.87
N GLU A 57 7.52 5.55 11.97
CA GLU A 57 7.25 6.97 12.13
C GLU A 57 5.74 7.28 12.03
N VAL A 58 5.38 8.53 12.34
CA VAL A 58 4.00 9.02 12.17
C VAL A 58 3.65 8.96 10.68
N VAL A 59 2.57 8.24 10.35
CA VAL A 59 1.99 8.16 9.00
C VAL A 59 1.73 9.59 8.54
N GLY A 60 2.41 10.01 7.47
CA GLY A 60 2.77 11.40 7.19
C GLY A 60 1.63 12.44 7.14
N CYS A 61 1.43 13.07 6.00
CA CYS A 61 0.52 14.22 5.89
C CYS A 61 -0.96 13.80 5.86
N ILE A 62 -1.86 14.70 6.28
CA ILE A 62 -3.32 14.48 6.26
C ILE A 62 -3.83 14.02 4.88
N TRP A 63 -3.19 14.47 3.79
CA TRP A 63 -3.58 14.04 2.43
C TRP A 63 -3.29 12.55 2.17
N GLU A 64 -2.19 12.01 2.72
CA GLU A 64 -1.84 10.58 2.59
C GLU A 64 -2.85 9.71 3.32
N MET A 65 -3.40 10.20 4.44
CA MET A 65 -4.48 9.50 5.16
C MET A 65 -5.73 9.33 4.30
N ASN A 66 -6.07 10.32 3.47
CA ASN A 66 -7.21 10.21 2.55
C ASN A 66 -6.97 9.14 1.47
N ILE A 67 -5.74 8.98 1.00
CA ILE A 67 -5.37 7.91 0.06
C ILE A 67 -5.47 6.56 0.73
N VAL A 68 -4.88 6.40 1.91
CA VAL A 68 -4.97 5.14 2.66
C VAL A 68 -6.44 4.79 2.92
N GLN A 69 -7.28 5.77 3.28
CA GLN A 69 -8.71 5.56 3.47
C GLN A 69 -9.41 5.12 2.18
N PHE A 70 -9.10 5.76 1.05
CA PHE A 70 -9.64 5.39 -0.26
C PHE A 70 -9.26 3.96 -0.62
N GLU A 71 -7.98 3.60 -0.52
CA GLU A 71 -7.47 2.27 -0.85
C GLU A 71 -8.11 1.17 0.02
N VAL A 72 -8.24 1.44 1.32
CA VAL A 72 -8.93 0.54 2.25
C VAL A 72 -10.40 0.36 1.86
N ALA A 73 -11.09 1.44 1.52
CA ALA A 73 -12.49 1.38 1.11
C ALA A 73 -12.66 0.63 -0.21
N ALA A 74 -11.85 0.95 -1.23
CA ALA A 74 -11.88 0.30 -2.53
C ALA A 74 -11.63 -1.22 -2.41
N TRP A 75 -10.59 -1.60 -1.66
CA TRP A 75 -10.27 -3.00 -1.42
C TRP A 75 -11.38 -3.74 -0.67
N ALA A 76 -11.90 -3.15 0.41
CA ALA A 76 -13.01 -3.72 1.17
C ALA A 76 -14.27 -3.89 0.33
N THR A 77 -14.61 -2.91 -0.52
CA THR A 77 -15.74 -2.99 -1.46
C THR A 77 -15.56 -4.13 -2.46
N GLN A 78 -14.36 -4.33 -3.01
CA GLN A 78 -14.11 -5.40 -3.98
C GLN A 78 -14.20 -6.79 -3.34
N LEU A 79 -13.67 -6.95 -2.12
CA LEU A 79 -13.71 -8.23 -1.41
C LEU A 79 -15.07 -8.57 -0.81
N LEU A 80 -15.79 -7.60 -0.25
CA LEU A 80 -17.08 -7.82 0.40
C LEU A 80 -18.26 -7.70 -0.57
N GLY A 81 -18.12 -6.93 -1.63
CA GLY A 81 -19.18 -6.63 -2.61
C GLY A 81 -19.28 -7.62 -3.76
N SER A 82 -18.31 -8.53 -3.93
CA SER A 82 -18.35 -9.53 -5.00
C SER A 82 -18.80 -10.90 -4.47
N THR A 83 -19.79 -11.51 -5.13
CA THR A 83 -20.13 -12.94 -4.99
C THR A 83 -19.12 -13.85 -5.71
N LYS A 84 -18.01 -13.27 -6.17
CA LYS A 84 -16.99 -13.91 -6.98
C LYS A 84 -15.82 -14.34 -6.09
N SER A 85 -14.94 -15.18 -6.64
CA SER A 85 -13.76 -15.62 -5.92
C SER A 85 -12.85 -14.42 -5.59
N THR A 86 -12.07 -14.49 -4.51
CA THR A 86 -11.13 -13.43 -4.12
C THR A 86 -10.15 -13.03 -5.25
N SER A 87 -9.77 -13.97 -6.11
CA SER A 87 -8.96 -13.71 -7.31
C SER A 87 -9.67 -12.83 -8.36
N ASP A 88 -10.98 -12.94 -8.49
CA ASP A 88 -11.76 -12.10 -9.41
C ASP A 88 -11.85 -10.65 -8.90
N GLY A 89 -12.02 -10.48 -7.58
CA GLY A 89 -12.00 -9.16 -6.93
C GLY A 89 -10.65 -8.46 -7.06
N LEU A 90 -9.55 -9.20 -6.87
CA LEU A 90 -8.20 -8.71 -7.11
C LEU A 90 -8.00 -8.21 -8.55
N THR A 91 -8.42 -9.00 -9.54
CA THR A 91 -8.27 -8.63 -10.95
C THR A 91 -9.04 -7.34 -11.27
N ALA A 92 -10.26 -7.21 -10.74
CA ALA A 92 -11.08 -6.00 -10.91
C ALA A 92 -10.42 -4.76 -10.29
N TYR A 93 -9.90 -4.87 -9.06
CA TYR A 93 -9.19 -3.79 -8.38
C TYR A 93 -7.97 -3.30 -9.18
N LEU A 94 -7.13 -4.23 -9.67
CA LEU A 94 -5.95 -3.87 -10.45
C LEU A 94 -6.30 -3.22 -11.80
N GLN A 95 -7.41 -3.64 -12.43
CA GLN A 95 -7.88 -3.04 -13.68
C GLN A 95 -8.40 -1.61 -13.48
N GLU A 96 -9.12 -1.35 -12.39
CA GLU A 96 -9.62 -0.02 -12.05
C GLU A 96 -8.50 1.00 -11.77
N HIS A 97 -7.29 0.54 -11.40
CA HIS A 97 -6.15 1.40 -11.05
C HIS A 97 -5.05 1.44 -12.13
N ALA A 98 -5.24 0.74 -13.26
CA ALA A 98 -4.29 0.74 -14.37
C ALA A 98 -4.57 1.78 -15.47
N GLU A 99 -5.71 2.49 -15.38
CA GLU A 99 -6.12 3.60 -16.26
C GLU A 99 -5.83 4.96 -15.63
#